data_AF-A0A2L1UJ18-F1
#
_entry.id   AF-A0A2L1UJ18-F1
#
_cell.length_a   1.000
_cell.length_b   1.000
_cell.length_c   1.000
_cell.angle_alpha   90.00
_cell.angle_beta   90.00
_cell.angle_gamma   90.00
#
_symmetry.space_group_name_H-M   'P 1'
#
loop_
_entity.id
_entity.type
_entity.pdbx_description
1 polymer ?
#
loop_
_entity_poly.entity_id
_entity_poly.type
_entity_poly.pdbx_seq_one_letter_code
_entity_poly.pdbx_strand_id
1 'polypeptide(L)'
;MVLGNEVLESEDFQKALDKYMSDDRKIAKMTIILDVNPYSQEAMPIIKNINKQVDAALNGTDLKDAKVAIGGITARNADLKDVTQKDFLRTATIMLIGITLVLMVITRSISRSIFIVGSLILVYFTSLGICEMISSHVLNVDILSWNVPFFSFIMIVALGVDYSIFLMMRYNELKGDTATRIVEASRNIGGVVLSAALILGGTGLLSIDWTPKTERIMQLNRSYVRIDWA
;
A
#
# COMPACT_ATOMS: atom_id res chain seq x y z
N MET A 1 -9.95 33.21 25.05
CA MET A 1 -11.40 33.43 25.08
C MET A 1 -11.91 32.73 26.33
N VAL A 2 -12.27 33.48 27.38
CA VAL A 2 -12.75 32.90 28.65
C VAL A 2 -14.27 32.86 28.56
N LEU A 3 -14.85 31.66 28.57
CA LEU A 3 -16.30 31.46 28.57
C LEU A 3 -16.84 31.82 29.97
N GLY A 4 -17.99 32.50 30.04
CA GLY A 4 -18.68 32.80 31.31
C GLY A 4 -19.28 31.54 31.94
N ASN A 5 -19.30 31.46 33.27
CA ASN A 5 -19.77 30.27 34.02
C ASN A 5 -21.17 29.80 33.61
N GLU A 6 -22.07 30.72 33.24
CA GLU A 6 -23.44 30.38 32.81
C GLU A 6 -23.47 29.52 31.53
N VAL A 7 -22.49 29.69 30.64
CA VAL A 7 -22.39 28.90 29.40
C VAL A 7 -21.83 27.50 29.70
N LEU A 8 -20.95 27.39 30.70
CA LEU A 8 -20.35 26.13 31.13
C LEU A 8 -21.35 25.20 31.84
N GLU A 9 -22.40 25.76 32.43
CA GLU A 9 -23.45 25.02 33.15
C GLU A 9 -24.70 24.73 32.30
N SER A 10 -24.76 25.24 31.06
CA SER A 10 -25.90 25.01 30.18
C SER A 10 -26.04 23.52 29.78
N GLU A 11 -27.28 23.02 29.71
CA GLU A 11 -27.57 21.63 29.30
C GLU A 11 -26.94 21.29 27.93
N ASP A 12 -26.96 22.24 27.00
CA ASP A 12 -26.42 22.04 25.65
C ASP A 12 -24.90 21.93 25.65
N PHE A 13 -24.20 22.65 26.54
CA PHE A 13 -22.77 22.53 26.71
C PHE A 13 -22.37 21.20 27.36
N GLN A 14 -23.14 20.74 28.35
CA GLN A 14 -22.93 19.42 28.97
C GLN A 14 -23.16 18.27 27.99
N LYS A 15 -24.22 18.34 27.17
CA LYS A 15 -24.47 17.37 26.07
C LYS A 15 -23.33 17.36 25.04
N ALA A 16 -22.73 18.52 24.74
CA ALA A 16 -21.58 18.59 23.86
C ALA A 16 -20.31 18.00 24.50
N LEU A 17 -20.07 18.26 25.80
CA LEU A 17 -18.99 17.64 26.56
C LEU A 17 -19.12 16.11 26.58
N ASP A 18 -20.31 15.59 26.83
CA ASP A 18 -20.56 14.12 26.80
C ASP A 18 -20.30 13.51 25.42
N LYS A 19 -20.52 14.27 24.35
CA LYS A 19 -20.31 13.77 22.98
C LYS A 19 -18.83 13.71 22.58
N TYR A 20 -18.01 14.61 23.12
CA TYR A 20 -16.61 14.78 22.70
C TYR A 20 -15.58 14.45 23.79
N MET A 21 -16.00 14.23 25.03
CA MET A 21 -15.14 13.82 26.14
C MET A 21 -15.60 12.49 26.73
N SER A 22 -14.67 11.77 27.38
CA SER A 22 -15.01 10.58 28.16
C SER A 22 -15.86 10.93 29.40
N ASP A 23 -16.54 9.93 29.95
CA ASP A 23 -17.35 10.07 31.18
C ASP A 23 -16.52 10.62 32.35
N ASP A 24 -15.23 10.28 32.41
CA ASP A 24 -14.29 10.77 33.43
C ASP A 24 -13.62 12.11 33.07
N ARG A 25 -13.97 12.70 31.92
CA ARG A 25 -13.43 13.96 31.38
C ARG A 25 -11.90 13.99 31.18
N LYS A 26 -11.24 12.84 31.14
CA LYS A 26 -9.78 12.74 30.94
C LYS A 26 -9.38 12.57 29.48
N ILE A 27 -10.31 12.21 28.61
CA ILE A 27 -10.09 12.04 27.18
C ILE A 27 -10.96 13.03 26.44
N ALA A 28 -10.38 13.76 25.48
CA ALA A 28 -11.11 14.61 24.55
C ALA A 28 -10.85 14.12 23.12
N LYS A 29 -11.92 14.03 22.32
CA LYS A 29 -11.89 13.61 20.92
C LYS A 29 -12.19 14.80 20.03
N MET A 30 -11.25 15.13 19.14
CA MET A 30 -11.46 16.10 18.08
C MET A 30 -11.54 15.36 16.74
N THR A 31 -12.54 15.67 15.93
CA THR A 31 -12.67 15.11 14.58
C THR A 31 -12.15 16.13 13.57
N ILE A 32 -11.12 15.74 12.83
CA ILE A 32 -10.53 16.57 11.77
C ILE A 32 -10.94 15.96 10.43
N ILE A 33 -11.61 16.75 9.59
CA ILE A 33 -11.99 16.35 8.24
C ILE A 33 -11.00 17.00 7.28
N LEU A 34 -10.28 16.17 6.53
CA LEU A 34 -9.35 16.61 5.50
C LEU A 34 -10.13 16.93 4.22
N ASP A 35 -9.76 18.03 3.54
CA ASP A 35 -10.31 18.40 2.23
C ASP A 35 -9.70 17.55 1.08
N VAL A 36 -8.77 16.66 1.42
CA VAL A 36 -8.08 15.76 0.48
C VAL A 36 -8.49 14.32 0.71
N ASN A 37 -8.43 13.51 -0.35
CA ASN A 37 -8.76 12.09 -0.27
C ASN A 37 -7.89 11.39 0.80
N PRO A 38 -8.47 10.68 1.79
CA PRO A 38 -7.72 10.05 2.88
C PRO A 38 -6.76 8.93 2.43
N TYR A 39 -6.88 8.46 1.19
CA TYR A 39 -5.98 7.49 0.57
C TYR A 39 -4.89 8.13 -0.31
N SER A 40 -4.92 9.45 -0.52
CA SER A 40 -3.94 10.11 -1.37
C SER A 40 -2.58 10.24 -0.69
N GLN A 41 -1.52 10.27 -1.50
CA GLN A 41 -0.17 10.60 -1.03
C GLN A 41 -0.10 11.99 -0.39
N GLU A 42 -0.97 12.92 -0.82
CA GLU A 42 -1.05 14.30 -0.31
C GLU A 42 -1.61 14.37 1.12
N ALA A 43 -2.48 13.44 1.52
CA ALA A 43 -3.09 13.44 2.84
C ALA A 43 -2.13 12.99 3.95
N MET A 44 -1.15 12.13 3.61
CA MET A 44 -0.18 11.56 4.55
C MET A 44 0.76 12.60 5.21
N PRO A 45 1.38 13.56 4.48
CA PRO A 45 2.21 14.59 5.11
C PRO A 45 1.40 15.55 5.99
N ILE A 46 0.11 15.74 5.72
CA ILE A 46 -0.76 16.59 6.53
C ILE A 46 -0.88 16.01 7.95
N ILE A 47 -1.06 14.69 8.08
CA ILE A 47 -1.09 14.03 9.40
C ILE A 47 0.22 14.22 10.17
N LYS A 48 1.37 14.07 9.50
CA LYS A 48 2.68 14.31 10.13
C LYS A 48 2.83 15.77 10.60
N ASN A 49 2.30 16.73 9.84
CA ASN A 49 2.32 18.15 10.21
C ASN A 49 1.38 18.44 11.39
N ILE A 50 0.17 17.86 11.39
CA ILE A 50 -0.78 17.98 12.51
C ILE A 50 -0.15 17.44 13.79
N ASN A 51 0.45 16.24 13.77
CA ASN A 51 1.15 15.68 14.94
C ASN A 51 2.20 16.66 15.49
N LYS A 52 3.08 17.18 14.62
CA LYS A 52 4.10 18.16 15.03
C LYS A 52 3.51 19.45 15.61
N GLN A 53 2.45 19.97 15.01
CA GLN A 53 1.80 21.19 15.48
C GLN A 53 1.07 20.99 16.81
N VAL A 54 0.44 19.84 17.00
CA VAL A 54 -0.20 19.49 18.28
C VAL A 54 0.86 19.35 19.37
N ASP A 55 1.95 18.61 19.10
CA ASP A 55 3.06 18.50 20.05
C ASP A 55 3.65 19.88 20.39
N ALA A 56 3.84 20.75 19.40
CA ALA A 56 4.34 22.11 19.61
C ALA A 56 3.35 22.99 20.39
N ALA A 57 2.04 22.85 20.16
CA ALA A 57 1.00 23.60 20.86
C ALA A 57 0.78 23.14 22.30
N LEU A 58 1.02 21.86 22.60
CA LEU A 58 0.97 21.34 23.96
C LEU A 58 2.22 21.72 24.77
N ASN A 59 3.37 21.82 24.09
CA ASN A 59 4.60 22.34 24.68
C ASN A 59 4.44 23.81 25.09
N GLY A 60 4.28 24.04 26.39
CA GLY A 60 4.04 25.37 26.98
C GLY A 60 2.68 25.53 27.66
N THR A 61 1.86 24.47 27.69
CA THR A 61 0.59 24.43 28.43
C THR A 61 0.66 23.44 29.60
N ASP A 62 -0.33 23.50 30.50
CA ASP A 62 -0.48 22.51 31.58
C ASP A 62 -0.72 21.07 31.06
N LEU A 63 -1.00 20.93 29.76
CA LEU A 63 -1.24 19.66 29.07
C LEU A 63 0.02 19.10 28.37
N LYS A 64 1.22 19.61 28.70
CA LYS A 64 2.50 19.14 28.11
C LYS A 64 2.74 17.63 28.24
N ASP A 65 2.20 17.00 29.30
CA ASP A 65 2.35 15.57 29.57
C ASP A 65 1.17 14.73 29.02
N ALA A 66 0.24 15.37 28.30
CA ALA A 66 -0.91 14.69 27.72
C ALA A 66 -0.47 13.78 26.56
N LYS A 67 -0.97 12.55 26.54
CA LYS A 67 -0.74 11.62 25.44
C LYS A 67 -1.71 11.93 24.30
N VAL A 68 -1.17 12.35 23.16
CA VAL A 68 -1.94 12.58 21.94
C VAL A 68 -1.84 11.36 21.05
N ALA A 69 -3.00 10.92 20.53
CA ALA A 69 -3.07 9.89 19.52
C ALA A 69 -3.94 10.38 18.36
N ILE A 70 -3.39 10.34 17.15
CA ILE A 70 -4.14 10.62 15.92
C ILE A 70 -4.51 9.30 15.27
N GLY A 71 -5.80 9.06 15.11
CA GLY A 71 -6.34 7.88 14.46
C GLY A 71 -6.99 8.18 13.10
N GLY A 72 -7.45 7.14 12.43
CA GLY A 72 -8.15 7.23 11.14
C GLY A 72 -7.37 6.61 9.99
N ILE A 73 -8.03 6.52 8.82
CA ILE A 73 -7.52 5.82 7.64
C ILE A 73 -6.21 6.46 7.15
N THR A 74 -6.17 7.79 7.07
CA THR A 74 -4.98 8.54 6.63
C THR A 74 -3.79 8.36 7.58
N ALA A 75 -4.03 8.40 8.90
CA ALA A 75 -2.99 8.20 9.91
C ALA A 75 -2.42 6.77 9.85
N ARG A 76 -3.30 5.77 9.75
CA ARG A 76 -2.91 4.37 9.55
C ARG A 76 -2.08 4.17 8.28
N ASN A 77 -2.49 4.80 7.17
CA ASN A 77 -1.72 4.75 5.93
C ASN A 77 -0.35 5.42 6.07
N ALA A 78 -0.28 6.57 6.76
CA ALA A 78 0.97 7.28 7.02
C ALA A 78 1.96 6.43 7.84
N ASP A 79 1.47 5.77 8.88
CA ASP A 79 2.26 4.85 9.70
C ASP A 79 2.69 3.62 8.89
N LEU A 80 1.77 3.02 8.13
CA LEU A 80 2.08 1.90 7.25
C LEU A 80 3.17 2.25 6.23
N LYS A 81 3.14 3.46 5.64
CA LYS A 81 4.20 3.91 4.73
C LYS A 81 5.54 4.04 5.43
N ASP A 82 5.57 4.58 6.66
CA ASP A 82 6.80 4.78 7.43
C ASP A 82 7.43 3.44 7.84
N VAL A 83 6.60 2.52 8.33
CA VAL A 83 7.00 1.14 8.68
C VAL A 83 7.45 0.39 7.43
N THR A 84 6.65 0.42 6.36
CA THR A 84 6.97 -0.30 5.11
C THR A 84 8.24 0.22 4.46
N GLN A 85 8.51 1.53 4.43
CA GLN A 85 9.75 2.03 3.84
C GLN A 85 11.00 1.54 4.56
N LYS A 86 10.97 1.47 5.90
CA LYS A 86 12.08 0.94 6.70
C LYS A 86 12.24 -0.58 6.51
N ASP A 87 11.13 -1.29 6.46
CA ASP A 87 11.13 -2.76 6.36
C ASP A 87 11.25 -3.29 4.93
N PHE A 88 11.04 -2.44 3.92
CA PHE A 88 11.05 -2.85 2.51
C PHE A 88 12.38 -3.45 2.11
N LEU A 89 13.50 -2.74 2.34
CA LEU A 89 14.82 -3.22 1.96
C LEU A 89 15.17 -4.52 2.71
N ARG A 90 14.90 -4.57 4.01
CA ARG A 90 15.16 -5.75 4.83
C ARG A 90 14.36 -6.96 4.35
N THR A 91 13.07 -6.77 4.09
CA THR A 91 12.16 -7.81 3.61
C THR A 91 12.57 -8.27 2.20
N ALA A 92 12.85 -7.33 1.29
CA ALA A 92 13.28 -7.64 -0.07
C ALA A 92 14.61 -8.41 -0.09
N THR A 93 15.58 -8.05 0.77
CA THR A 93 16.83 -8.79 0.91
C THR A 93 16.61 -10.21 1.44
N ILE A 94 15.81 -10.37 2.51
CA ILE A 94 15.49 -11.70 3.07
C ILE A 94 14.78 -12.57 2.02
N MET A 95 13.81 -12.01 1.29
CA MET A 95 13.11 -12.71 0.22
C MET A 95 14.08 -13.13 -0.88
N LEU A 96 14.91 -12.21 -1.42
CA LEU A 96 15.88 -12.52 -2.47
C LEU A 96 16.83 -13.64 -2.06
N ILE A 97 17.33 -13.61 -0.82
CA ILE A 97 18.18 -14.68 -0.29
C ILE A 97 17.39 -16.00 -0.25
N GLY A 98 16.18 -16.00 0.31
CA GLY A 98 15.33 -17.19 0.41
C GLY A 98 15.03 -17.81 -0.95
N ILE A 99 14.68 -16.99 -1.94
CA ILE A 99 14.40 -17.43 -3.31
C ILE A 99 15.66 -17.96 -3.99
N THR A 100 16.79 -17.29 -3.81
CA THR A 100 18.06 -17.76 -4.35
C THR A 100 18.42 -19.13 -3.75
N LEU A 101 18.19 -19.35 -2.46
CA LEU A 101 18.41 -20.65 -1.82
C LEU A 101 17.47 -21.72 -2.36
N VAL A 102 16.17 -21.44 -2.46
CA VAL A 102 15.19 -22.39 -3.01
C VAL A 102 15.53 -22.74 -4.47
N LEU A 103 15.84 -21.74 -5.29
CA LEU A 103 16.26 -21.94 -6.69
C LEU A 103 17.57 -22.72 -6.77
N MET A 104 18.53 -22.48 -5.88
CA MET A 104 19.78 -23.25 -5.82
C MET A 104 19.52 -24.73 -5.55
N VAL A 105 18.58 -25.06 -4.66
CA VAL A 105 18.16 -26.43 -4.37
C VAL A 105 17.46 -27.07 -5.56
N ILE A 106 16.54 -26.37 -6.21
CA ILE A 106 15.74 -26.89 -7.33
C ILE A 106 16.61 -27.08 -8.58
N THR A 107 17.37 -26.05 -8.96
CA THR A 107 18.19 -26.06 -10.19
C THR A 107 19.49 -26.86 -10.01
N ARG A 108 19.83 -27.25 -8.78
CA ARG A 108 21.09 -27.93 -8.38
C ARG A 108 22.35 -27.22 -8.90
N SER A 109 22.27 -25.93 -9.21
CA SER A 109 23.33 -25.19 -9.87
C SER A 109 23.28 -23.71 -9.49
N ILE A 110 24.35 -23.24 -8.85
CA ILE A 110 24.47 -21.87 -8.35
C ILE A 110 24.43 -20.87 -9.51
N SER A 111 25.09 -21.17 -10.63
CA SER A 111 25.14 -20.27 -11.79
C SER A 111 23.75 -20.06 -12.38
N ARG A 112 22.98 -21.13 -12.61
CA ARG A 112 21.61 -21.06 -13.16
C ARG A 112 20.67 -20.25 -12.28
N SER A 113 20.77 -20.46 -10.97
CA SER A 113 19.96 -19.72 -9.98
C SER A 113 20.23 -18.21 -10.03
N ILE A 114 21.50 -17.80 -10.10
CA ILE A 114 21.88 -16.37 -10.15
C ILE A 114 21.37 -15.72 -11.43
N PHE A 115 21.45 -16.41 -12.58
CA PHE A 115 20.90 -15.88 -13.83
C PHE A 115 19.39 -15.64 -13.78
N ILE A 116 18.63 -16.59 -13.20
CA ILE A 116 17.18 -16.42 -13.03
C ILE A 116 16.89 -15.21 -12.14
N VAL A 117 17.49 -15.15 -10.95
CA VAL A 117 17.26 -14.06 -10.00
C VAL A 117 17.66 -12.71 -10.60
N GLY A 118 18.81 -12.64 -11.28
CA GLY A 118 19.26 -11.43 -11.97
C GLY A 118 18.27 -10.99 -13.05
N SER A 119 17.72 -11.93 -13.83
CA SER A 119 16.70 -11.62 -14.83
C SER A 119 15.40 -11.10 -14.20
N LEU A 120 14.98 -11.64 -13.05
CA LEU A 120 13.78 -11.21 -12.33
C LEU A 120 13.94 -9.80 -11.75
N ILE A 121 15.12 -9.48 -11.21
CA ILE A 121 15.45 -8.14 -10.73
C ILE A 121 15.41 -7.15 -11.90
N LEU A 122 15.96 -7.51 -13.06
CA LEU A 122 15.92 -6.67 -14.26
C LEU A 122 14.48 -6.43 -14.73
N VAL A 123 13.64 -7.48 -14.75
CA VAL A 123 12.21 -7.38 -15.08
C VAL A 123 11.48 -6.50 -14.06
N TYR A 124 11.79 -6.59 -12.77
CA TYR A 124 11.21 -5.74 -11.74
C TYR A 124 11.49 -4.26 -11.99
N PHE A 125 12.77 -3.88 -12.18
CA PHE A 125 13.13 -2.48 -12.45
C PHE A 125 12.55 -1.97 -13.78
N THR A 126 12.59 -2.81 -14.83
CA THR A 126 11.99 -2.47 -16.13
C THR A 126 10.48 -2.27 -16.00
N SER A 127 9.79 -3.16 -15.28
CA SER A 127 8.35 -3.07 -15.08
C SER A 127 7.96 -1.83 -14.28
N LEU A 128 8.72 -1.49 -13.23
CA LEU A 128 8.50 -0.25 -12.48
C LEU A 128 8.71 0.99 -13.34
N GLY A 129 9.80 1.05 -14.12
CA GLY A 129 10.06 2.18 -15.01
C GLY A 129 8.97 2.34 -16.08
N ILE A 130 8.51 1.24 -16.68
CA ILE A 130 7.39 1.27 -17.62
C ILE A 130 6.10 1.73 -16.91
N CYS A 131 5.84 1.25 -15.70
CA CYS A 131 4.65 1.61 -14.93
C CYS A 131 4.65 3.11 -14.56
N GLU A 132 5.80 3.65 -14.16
CA GLU A 132 6.02 5.08 -13.92
C GLU A 132 5.80 5.91 -15.19
N MET A 133 6.34 5.46 -16.32
CA MET A 133 6.17 6.14 -17.61
C MET A 133 4.70 6.16 -18.04
N ILE A 134 3.98 5.05 -17.89
CA ILE A 134 2.55 4.96 -18.19
C ILE A 134 1.74 5.85 -17.24
N SER A 135 2.01 5.80 -15.93
CA SER A 135 1.30 6.61 -14.94
C SER A 135 1.46 8.11 -15.19
N SER A 136 2.68 8.55 -15.48
CA SER A 136 2.97 9.97 -15.75
C SER A 136 2.39 10.43 -17.09
N HIS A 137 2.61 9.69 -18.18
CA HIS A 137 2.26 10.16 -19.54
C HIS A 137 0.81 9.87 -19.93
N VAL A 138 0.20 8.78 -19.44
CA VAL A 138 -1.14 8.36 -19.85
C VAL A 138 -2.20 8.81 -18.85
N LEU A 139 -1.90 8.72 -17.55
CA LEU A 139 -2.90 8.93 -16.48
C LEU A 139 -2.79 10.30 -15.80
N ASN A 140 -1.73 11.09 -16.05
CA ASN A 140 -1.45 12.36 -15.35
C ASN A 140 -1.56 12.21 -13.82
N VAL A 141 -1.15 11.05 -13.29
CA VAL A 141 -1.07 10.81 -11.85
C VAL A 141 0.40 10.93 -11.45
N ASP A 142 0.70 11.95 -10.65
CA ASP A 142 2.08 12.39 -10.40
C ASP A 142 2.93 11.37 -9.64
N ILE A 143 2.33 10.43 -8.89
CA ILE A 143 3.09 9.50 -8.04
C ILE A 143 2.35 8.17 -7.87
N LEU A 144 3.01 7.05 -8.19
CA LEU A 144 2.52 5.71 -7.86
C LEU A 144 2.30 5.57 -6.35
N SER A 145 1.23 4.89 -5.94
CA SER A 145 1.00 4.60 -4.53
C SER A 145 2.19 3.85 -3.93
N TRP A 146 2.55 4.16 -2.67
CA TRP A 146 3.69 3.56 -1.97
C TRP A 146 3.61 2.02 -1.88
N ASN A 147 2.41 1.47 -2.00
CA ASN A 147 2.15 0.03 -2.06
C ASN A 147 2.58 -0.62 -3.36
N VAL A 148 2.59 0.10 -4.48
CA VAL A 148 2.78 -0.49 -5.81
C VAL A 148 4.15 -1.17 -5.93
N PRO A 149 5.28 -0.52 -5.58
CA PRO A 149 6.60 -1.17 -5.69
C PRO A 149 6.72 -2.44 -4.85
N PHE A 150 6.03 -2.51 -3.70
CA PHE A 150 6.03 -3.67 -2.82
C PHE A 150 5.22 -4.83 -3.40
N PHE A 151 3.98 -4.58 -3.82
CA PHE A 151 3.14 -5.63 -4.41
C PHE A 151 3.70 -6.10 -5.77
N SER A 152 4.19 -5.18 -6.61
CA SER A 152 4.84 -5.54 -7.87
C SER A 152 6.06 -6.43 -7.65
N PHE A 153 6.86 -6.17 -6.61
CA PHE A 153 8.01 -7.02 -6.28
C PHE A 153 7.56 -8.44 -5.94
N ILE A 154 6.62 -8.58 -5.00
CA ILE A 154 6.10 -9.88 -4.57
C ILE A 154 5.48 -10.64 -5.75
N MET A 155 4.69 -9.96 -6.58
CA MET A 155 4.01 -10.57 -7.72
C MET A 155 4.99 -11.05 -8.80
N ILE A 156 5.94 -10.20 -9.21
CA ILE A 156 6.95 -10.55 -10.23
C ILE A 156 7.81 -11.69 -9.73
N VAL A 157 8.17 -11.67 -8.47
CA VAL A 157 9.00 -12.70 -7.86
C VAL A 157 8.26 -14.03 -7.73
N ALA A 158 7.05 -14.02 -7.17
CA ALA A 158 6.25 -15.23 -6.98
C ALA A 158 5.98 -15.94 -8.31
N LEU A 159 5.49 -15.18 -9.29
CA LEU A 159 5.17 -15.72 -10.61
C LEU A 159 6.43 -16.05 -11.41
N GLY A 160 7.42 -15.15 -11.37
CA GLY A 160 8.62 -15.27 -12.18
C GLY A 160 9.47 -16.48 -11.81
N VAL A 161 9.55 -16.82 -10.51
CA VAL A 161 10.25 -18.03 -10.05
C VAL A 161 9.52 -19.29 -10.53
N ASP A 162 8.21 -19.38 -10.31
CA ASP A 162 7.40 -20.54 -10.70
C ASP A 162 7.51 -20.82 -12.21
N TYR A 163 7.39 -19.78 -13.03
CA TYR A 163 7.49 -19.92 -14.48
C TYR A 163 8.90 -20.21 -14.97
N SER A 164 9.93 -19.64 -14.33
CA SER A 164 11.32 -19.96 -14.65
C SER A 164 11.62 -21.43 -14.40
N ILE A 165 11.08 -21.99 -13.31
CA ILE A 165 11.22 -23.41 -12.99
C ILE A 165 10.45 -24.27 -13.99
N PHE A 166 9.19 -23.95 -14.29
CA PHE A 166 8.42 -24.69 -15.31
C PHE A 166 9.12 -24.68 -16.67
N LEU A 167 9.64 -23.54 -17.09
CA LEU A 167 10.36 -23.41 -18.35
C LEU A 167 11.62 -24.26 -18.36
N MET A 168 12.38 -24.27 -17.27
CA MET A 168 13.58 -25.08 -17.16
C MET A 168 13.28 -26.58 -17.10
N MET A 169 12.22 -27.00 -16.39
CA MET A 169 11.77 -28.39 -16.37
C MET A 169 11.40 -28.85 -17.78
N ARG A 170 10.58 -28.06 -18.49
CA ARG A 170 10.16 -28.41 -19.85
C ARG A 170 11.33 -28.39 -20.84
N TYR A 171 12.24 -27.44 -20.72
CA TYR A 171 13.46 -27.39 -21.52
C TYR A 171 14.30 -28.66 -21.34
N ASN A 172 14.40 -29.20 -20.12
CA ASN A 172 15.16 -30.42 -19.82
C ASN A 172 14.50 -31.71 -20.30
N GLU A 173 13.17 -31.75 -20.42
CA GLU A 173 12.44 -32.90 -20.96
C GLU A 173 12.57 -33.04 -22.48
N LEU A 174 12.67 -31.91 -23.19
CA LEU A 174 12.76 -31.87 -24.64
C LEU A 174 14.14 -32.32 -25.12
N LYS A 175 14.16 -33.19 -26.14
CA LYS A 175 15.37 -33.69 -26.79
C LYS A 175 15.60 -32.95 -28.10
N GLY A 176 16.85 -32.66 -28.45
CA GLY A 176 17.20 -31.98 -29.70
C GLY A 176 18.19 -30.84 -29.48
N ASP A 177 18.34 -30.00 -30.51
CA ASP A 177 19.19 -28.82 -30.45
C ASP A 177 18.68 -27.78 -29.43
N THR A 178 19.59 -26.98 -28.89
CA THR A 178 19.30 -25.95 -27.88
C THR A 178 18.27 -24.94 -28.39
N ALA A 179 18.35 -24.54 -29.67
CA ALA A 179 17.43 -23.58 -30.25
C ALA A 179 16.00 -24.15 -30.39
N THR A 180 15.87 -25.40 -30.82
CA THR A 180 14.56 -26.05 -30.93
C THR A 180 13.93 -26.25 -29.55
N ARG A 181 14.72 -26.69 -28.56
CA ARG A 181 14.26 -26.93 -27.19
C ARG A 181 13.71 -25.66 -26.53
N ILE A 182 14.37 -24.52 -26.69
CA ILE A 182 13.90 -23.26 -26.08
C ILE A 182 12.63 -22.74 -26.74
N VAL A 183 12.51 -22.84 -28.06
CA VAL A 183 11.31 -22.41 -28.79
C VAL A 183 10.12 -23.28 -28.42
N GLU A 184 10.29 -24.60 -28.37
CA GLU A 184 9.21 -25.53 -28.05
C GLU A 184 8.82 -25.49 -26.56
N ALA A 185 9.78 -25.33 -25.64
CA ALA A 185 9.48 -25.08 -24.23
C ALA A 185 8.69 -23.77 -24.05
N SER A 186 9.10 -22.70 -24.73
CA SER A 186 8.44 -21.39 -24.68
C SER A 186 7.03 -21.44 -25.28
N ARG A 187 6.82 -22.20 -26.36
CA ARG A 187 5.51 -22.36 -26.98
C ARG A 187 4.52 -23.10 -26.08
N ASN A 188 4.99 -24.11 -25.34
CA ASN A 188 4.15 -24.89 -24.41
C ASN A 188 3.75 -24.09 -23.17
N ILE A 189 4.70 -23.33 -22.59
CA ILE A 189 4.48 -22.63 -21.32
C ILE A 189 3.97 -21.21 -21.52
N GLY A 190 4.29 -20.57 -22.65
CA GLY A 190 3.93 -19.19 -22.94
C GLY A 190 2.43 -18.94 -22.90
N GLY A 191 1.61 -19.90 -23.34
CA GLY A 191 0.15 -19.82 -23.23
C GLY A 191 -0.32 -19.70 -21.77
N VAL A 192 0.21 -20.56 -20.89
CA VAL A 192 -0.12 -20.56 -19.45
C VAL A 192 0.30 -19.26 -18.79
N VAL A 193 1.50 -18.76 -19.11
CA VAL A 193 2.04 -17.50 -18.57
C VAL A 193 1.18 -16.31 -19.00
N LEU A 194 0.82 -16.22 -20.29
CA LEU A 194 -0.02 -15.15 -20.81
C LEU A 194 -1.43 -15.17 -20.20
N SER A 195 -2.03 -16.36 -20.03
CA SER A 195 -3.35 -16.49 -19.38
C SER A 195 -3.31 -16.00 -17.94
N ALA A 196 -2.30 -16.40 -17.16
CA ALA A 196 -2.16 -15.95 -15.78
C ALA A 196 -1.93 -14.44 -15.69
N ALA A 197 -1.09 -13.88 -16.56
CA ALA A 197 -0.85 -12.44 -16.63
C ALA A 197 -2.13 -11.67 -16.95
N LEU A 198 -2.97 -12.17 -17.87
CA LEU A 198 -4.26 -11.58 -18.21
C LEU A 198 -5.25 -11.62 -17.04
N ILE A 199 -5.32 -12.73 -16.30
CA ILE A 199 -6.22 -12.85 -15.15
C ILE A 199 -5.81 -11.87 -14.04
N LEU A 200 -4.52 -11.78 -13.74
CA LEU A 200 -4.01 -10.88 -12.71
C LEU A 200 -4.11 -9.41 -13.11
N GLY A 201 -3.79 -9.08 -14.36
CA GLY A 201 -3.97 -7.74 -14.90
C GLY A 201 -5.45 -7.34 -14.93
N GLY A 202 -6.32 -8.26 -15.35
CA GLY A 202 -7.76 -8.05 -15.40
C GLY A 202 -8.39 -7.85 -14.03
N THR A 203 -8.03 -8.66 -13.04
CA THR A 203 -8.50 -8.49 -11.65
C THR A 203 -8.01 -7.18 -11.04
N GLY A 204 -6.75 -6.80 -11.29
CA GLY A 204 -6.22 -5.50 -10.89
C GLY A 204 -6.99 -4.32 -11.51
N LEU A 205 -7.31 -4.39 -12.81
CA LEU A 205 -8.08 -3.37 -13.51
C LEU A 205 -9.52 -3.24 -12.98
N LEU A 206 -10.16 -4.37 -12.66
CA LEU A 206 -11.52 -4.40 -12.11
C LEU A 206 -11.59 -3.83 -10.68
N SER A 207 -10.50 -3.94 -9.91
CA SER A 207 -10.43 -3.36 -8.56
C SER A 207 -10.24 -1.84 -8.55
N ILE A 208 -9.99 -1.21 -9.70
CA ILE A 208 -9.89 0.24 -9.79
C ILE A 208 -11.30 0.82 -9.67
N ASP A 209 -11.54 1.58 -8.60
CA ASP A 209 -12.77 2.36 -8.46
C ASP A 209 -12.83 3.45 -9.55
N TRP A 210 -13.62 3.20 -10.58
CA TRP A 210 -13.89 4.14 -11.66
C TRP A 210 -14.85 5.27 -11.27
N THR A 211 -15.11 5.49 -9.97
CA THR A 211 -16.07 6.49 -9.51
C THR A 211 -15.55 7.91 -9.76
N PRO A 212 -16.29 8.76 -10.51
CA PRO A 212 -15.88 10.13 -10.76
C PRO A 212 -15.73 10.93 -9.46
N LYS A 213 -14.70 11.79 -9.39
CA LYS A 213 -14.32 12.58 -8.20
C LYS A 213 -15.47 13.44 -7.65
N THR A 214 -16.40 13.86 -8.52
CA THR A 214 -17.60 14.65 -8.18
C THR A 214 -18.65 13.87 -7.39
N GLU A 215 -18.80 12.57 -7.63
CA GLU A 215 -19.77 11.73 -6.90
C GLU A 215 -19.23 11.28 -5.53
N ARG A 216 -17.89 11.19 -5.39
CA ARG A 216 -17.23 10.88 -4.11
C ARG A 216 -17.46 11.94 -3.03
N ILE A 217 -17.48 13.22 -3.40
CA ILE A 217 -17.79 14.33 -2.48
C ILE A 217 -19.27 14.27 -2.05
N MET A 218 -20.17 13.88 -2.96
CA MET A 218 -21.59 13.67 -2.64
C MET A 218 -21.85 12.46 -1.72
N GLN A 219 -21.08 11.38 -1.86
CA GLN A 219 -21.20 10.20 -0.98
C GLN A 219 -20.62 10.42 0.43
N LEU A 220 -19.54 11.20 0.56
CA LEU A 220 -18.99 11.59 1.86
C LEU A 220 -19.98 12.48 2.65
N ASN A 221 -20.74 13.35 1.96
CA ASN A 221 -21.80 14.15 2.60
C ASN A 221 -23.09 13.35 2.88
N ARG A 222 -23.25 12.14 2.33
CA ARG A 222 -24.42 11.27 2.57
C ARG A 222 -24.18 10.22 3.67
N SER A 223 -22.97 10.16 4.23
CA SER A 223 -22.63 9.27 5.34
C SER A 223 -23.10 9.87 6.68
N TYR A 224 -24.41 10.12 6.82
CA TYR A 224 -25.02 10.46 8.09
C TYR A 224 -25.28 9.18 8.91
N VAL A 225 -24.68 9.17 10.10
CA VAL A 225 -25.19 8.65 11.38
C VAL A 225 -26.40 7.72 11.24
N ARG A 226 -26.15 6.41 11.32
CA ARG A 226 -27.18 5.43 11.71
C ARG A 226 -26.94 5.09 13.18
N ILE A 227 -27.80 5.61 14.06
CA ILE A 227 -27.94 5.15 15.45
C ILE A 227 -28.94 4.01 15.39
N ASP A 228 -28.48 2.77 15.53
CA ASP A 228 -29.37 1.64 15.84
C ASP A 228 -29.57 1.60 17.36
N TRP A 229 -30.84 1.64 17.76
CA TRP A 229 -31.26 1.47 19.15
C TRP A 229 -31.43 -0.03 19.44
N ALA A 230 -30.75 -0.50 20.48
CA ALA A 230 -31.14 -1.66 21.27
C ALA A 230 -30.75 -1.41 22.73
#